data_AF-A0A969QB45-F1
#
_entry.id   AF-A0A969QB45-F1
#
_cell.length_a   1.000
_cell.length_b   1.000
_cell.length_c   1.000
_cell.angle_alpha   90.00
_cell.angle_beta   90.00
_cell.angle_gamma   90.00
#
_symmetry.space_group_name_H-M   'P 1'
#
loop_
_entity.id
_entity.type
_entity.pdbx_description
1 polymer ?
#
loop_
_entity_poly.entity_id
_entity_poly.type
_entity_poly.pdbx_seq_one_letter_code
_entity_poly.pdbx_strand_id
1 'polypeptide(L)'
;MSLKPYEIDRLAHDLVLKFRDKQDKKNNDVLGESHKMRMATAYGLERFWGEHLRLQRESQDKANFWKETWTTFCKIMKDAGITIPNDPVNLDDANATTAIKAMANKLWTFGMPVDRVNPNDPTAVQPTIDELSEDEIEQYNKQRKIALSVLTELCDSMVWWTQRYKKPRNPKEKK
;
A
#
# COMPACT_ATOMS: atom_id res chain seq x y z
N MET A 1 5.92 -19.56 -9.35
CA MET A 1 5.21 -19.06 -10.56
C MET A 1 5.72 -17.66 -10.84
N SER A 2 5.84 -17.26 -12.11
CA SER A 2 6.43 -15.98 -12.52
C SER A 2 5.37 -14.87 -12.57
N LEU A 3 5.72 -13.66 -12.10
CA LEU A 3 4.90 -12.46 -12.20
C LEU A 3 4.64 -12.14 -13.68
N LYS A 4 3.37 -12.10 -14.10
CA LYS A 4 2.99 -11.76 -15.48
C LYS A 4 2.63 -10.27 -15.56
N PRO A 5 3.34 -9.44 -16.34
CA PRO A 5 3.07 -8.01 -16.43
C PRO A 5 1.61 -7.65 -16.78
N TYR A 6 0.97 -8.43 -17.67
CA TYR A 6 -0.43 -8.24 -18.06
C TYR A 6 -1.44 -8.39 -16.91
N GLU A 7 -1.08 -9.08 -15.83
CA GLU A 7 -1.97 -9.26 -14.68
C GLU A 7 -2.00 -8.01 -13.80
N ILE A 8 -0.89 -7.29 -13.67
CA ILE A 8 -0.83 -6.02 -12.91
C ILE A 8 -1.72 -4.97 -13.59
N ASP A 9 -1.58 -4.81 -14.90
CA ASP A 9 -2.37 -3.83 -15.66
C ASP A 9 -3.88 -4.12 -15.58
N ARG A 10 -4.27 -5.40 -15.70
CA ARG A 10 -5.67 -5.81 -15.52
C ARG A 10 -6.20 -5.51 -14.13
N LEU A 11 -5.42 -5.79 -13.09
CA LEU A 11 -5.81 -5.49 -11.70
C LEU A 11 -5.94 -3.98 -11.47
N ALA A 12 -5.03 -3.18 -12.03
CA ALA A 12 -5.11 -1.73 -12.00
C ALA A 12 -6.38 -1.21 -12.69
N HIS A 13 -6.68 -1.73 -13.88
CA HIS A 13 -7.91 -1.43 -14.62
C HIS A 13 -9.17 -1.73 -13.79
N ASP A 14 -9.25 -2.93 -13.22
CA ASP A 14 -10.41 -3.38 -12.44
C ASP A 14 -10.59 -2.55 -11.16
N LEU A 15 -9.49 -2.17 -10.50
CA LEU A 15 -9.50 -1.24 -9.37
C LEU A 15 -10.03 0.13 -9.78
N VAL A 16 -9.52 0.73 -10.86
CA VAL A 16 -9.98 2.04 -11.32
C VAL A 16 -11.47 2.00 -11.67
N LEU A 17 -11.95 0.96 -12.37
CA LEU A 17 -13.38 0.82 -12.67
C LEU A 17 -14.25 0.67 -11.41
N LYS A 18 -13.78 -0.08 -10.41
CA LYS A 18 -14.48 -0.25 -9.12
C LYS A 18 -14.69 1.08 -8.39
N PHE A 19 -13.79 2.05 -8.58
CA PHE A 19 -13.82 3.37 -7.92
C PHE A 19 -14.24 4.53 -8.83
N ARG A 20 -14.41 4.31 -10.14
CA ARG A 20 -14.68 5.34 -11.15
C ARG A 20 -15.85 6.25 -10.83
N ASP A 21 -16.94 5.66 -10.35
CA ASP A 21 -18.19 6.38 -10.11
C ASP A 21 -18.32 6.89 -8.69
N LYS A 22 -17.30 6.66 -7.85
CA LYS A 22 -17.32 7.06 -6.44
C LYS A 22 -16.88 8.50 -6.27
N GLN A 23 -17.52 9.19 -5.33
CA GLN A 23 -17.25 10.58 -5.03
C GLN A 23 -17.09 10.76 -3.53
N ASP A 24 -16.25 11.71 -3.11
CA ASP A 24 -16.19 12.10 -1.70
C ASP A 24 -17.41 12.94 -1.29
N LYS A 25 -17.49 13.28 0.01
CA LYS A 25 -18.58 14.10 0.57
C LYS A 25 -18.71 15.50 -0.07
N LYS A 26 -17.69 15.94 -0.81
CA LYS A 26 -17.65 17.22 -1.53
C LYS A 26 -17.88 17.03 -3.04
N ASN A 27 -18.38 15.87 -3.46
CA ASN A 27 -18.60 15.47 -4.84
C ASN A 27 -17.31 15.42 -5.70
N ASN A 28 -16.13 15.36 -5.08
CA ASN A 28 -14.89 15.20 -5.83
C ASN A 28 -14.67 13.74 -6.21
N ASP A 29 -14.16 13.54 -7.42
CA ASP A 29 -13.75 12.24 -7.93
C ASP A 29 -12.66 11.60 -7.04
N VAL A 30 -12.89 10.35 -6.65
CA VAL A 30 -11.97 9.54 -5.84
C VAL A 30 -10.75 9.09 -6.66
N LEU A 31 -10.85 9.00 -7.99
CA LEU A 31 -9.76 8.55 -8.84
C LEU A 31 -8.51 9.44 -8.78
N GLY A 32 -8.66 10.71 -8.36
CA GLY A 32 -7.53 11.62 -8.13
C GLY A 32 -6.52 11.09 -7.11
N GLU A 33 -6.92 10.15 -6.25
CA GLU A 33 -6.03 9.49 -5.29
C GLU A 33 -4.97 8.62 -5.97
N SER A 34 -5.16 8.13 -7.21
CA SER A 34 -4.13 7.31 -7.88
C SER A 34 -2.83 8.08 -8.11
N HIS A 35 -2.91 9.38 -8.37
CA HIS A 35 -1.73 10.25 -8.48
C HIS A 35 -0.99 10.37 -7.13
N LYS A 36 -1.73 10.41 -6.02
CA LYS A 36 -1.14 10.46 -4.68
C LYS A 36 -0.53 9.12 -4.29
N MET A 37 -1.17 8.01 -4.65
CA MET A 37 -0.64 6.66 -4.48
C MET A 37 0.73 6.51 -5.16
N ARG A 38 0.83 6.95 -6.43
CA ARG A 38 2.11 6.98 -7.16
C ARG A 38 3.20 7.74 -6.41
N MET A 39 2.87 8.91 -5.85
CA MET A 39 3.84 9.68 -5.05
C MET A 39 4.21 8.99 -3.73
N ALA A 40 3.25 8.32 -3.10
CA ALA A 40 3.45 7.66 -1.81
C ALA A 40 4.41 6.47 -1.88
N THR A 41 4.56 5.81 -3.04
CA THR A 41 5.47 4.66 -3.18
C THR A 41 6.92 5.00 -2.87
N ALA A 42 7.34 6.25 -3.14
CA ALA A 42 8.69 6.74 -2.85
C ALA A 42 8.98 6.84 -1.34
N TYR A 43 7.95 6.90 -0.49
CA TYR A 43 8.09 7.04 0.97
C TYR A 43 8.03 5.70 1.72
N GLY A 44 7.89 4.59 0.99
CA GLY A 44 7.93 3.24 1.54
C GLY A 44 6.56 2.62 1.86
N LEU A 45 6.60 1.33 2.19
CA LEU A 45 5.40 0.49 2.36
C LEU A 45 4.50 0.95 3.52
N GLU A 46 5.08 1.33 4.67
CA GLU A 46 4.31 1.79 5.83
C GLU A 46 3.54 3.08 5.52
N ARG A 47 4.20 4.06 4.91
CA ARG A 47 3.59 5.34 4.52
C ARG A 47 2.45 5.12 3.52
N PHE A 48 2.66 4.26 2.53
CA PHE A 48 1.62 3.92 1.56
C PHE A 48 0.42 3.24 2.24
N TRP A 49 0.68 2.24 3.07
CA TRP A 49 -0.37 1.53 3.81
C TRP A 49 -1.12 2.46 4.77
N GLY A 50 -0.45 3.29 5.56
CA GLY A 50 -1.09 4.14 6.58
C GLY A 50 -2.05 5.18 6.02
N GLU A 51 -1.96 5.51 4.72
CA GLU A 51 -2.78 6.55 4.11
C GLU A 51 -4.27 6.19 4.07
N HIS A 52 -4.65 4.89 3.97
CA HIS A 52 -6.06 4.51 4.06
C HIS A 52 -6.65 4.83 5.44
N LEU A 53 -5.88 4.68 6.51
CA LEU A 53 -6.31 5.02 7.88
C LEU A 53 -6.51 6.53 8.02
N ARG A 54 -5.58 7.33 7.49
CA ARG A 54 -5.70 8.80 7.51
C ARG A 54 -6.98 9.26 6.79
N LEU A 55 -7.28 8.65 5.65
CA LEU A 55 -8.40 9.02 4.80
C LEU A 55 -9.76 8.59 5.34
N GLN A 56 -9.86 7.63 6.27
CA GLN A 56 -11.14 7.22 6.87
C GLN A 56 -11.88 8.41 7.50
N ARG A 57 -11.13 9.37 8.04
CA ARG A 57 -11.68 10.61 8.63
C ARG A 57 -12.18 11.62 7.60
N GLU A 58 -11.63 11.58 6.38
CA GLU A 58 -11.93 12.51 5.30
C GLU A 58 -13.01 11.97 4.36
N SER A 59 -12.78 10.79 3.80
CA SER A 59 -13.66 10.13 2.83
C SER A 59 -13.48 8.62 2.88
N GLN A 60 -14.55 7.91 3.20
CA GLN A 60 -14.55 6.45 3.25
C GLN A 60 -14.23 5.84 1.89
N ASP A 61 -14.68 6.43 0.78
CA ASP A 61 -14.40 5.90 -0.55
C ASP A 61 -12.94 6.09 -0.97
N LYS A 62 -12.32 7.22 -0.60
CA LYS A 62 -10.86 7.41 -0.77
C LYS A 62 -10.10 6.38 0.07
N ALA A 63 -10.45 6.24 1.34
CA ALA A 63 -9.83 5.23 2.22
C ALA A 63 -9.95 3.82 1.65
N ASN A 64 -11.14 3.44 1.18
CA ASN A 64 -11.40 2.15 0.57
C ASN A 64 -10.55 1.96 -0.69
N PHE A 65 -10.33 2.99 -1.50
CA PHE A 65 -9.49 2.90 -2.69
C PHE A 65 -8.05 2.55 -2.32
N TRP A 66 -7.46 3.27 -1.37
CA TRP A 66 -6.11 2.97 -0.86
C TRP A 66 -6.01 1.57 -0.25
N LYS A 67 -6.99 1.16 0.55
CA LYS A 67 -7.02 -0.16 1.19
C LYS A 67 -7.13 -1.31 0.18
N GLU A 68 -7.97 -1.15 -0.84
CA GLU A 68 -8.16 -2.14 -1.91
C GLU A 68 -6.93 -2.23 -2.82
N THR A 69 -6.30 -1.10 -3.12
CA THR A 69 -5.00 -1.07 -3.83
C THR A 69 -3.94 -1.83 -3.04
N TRP A 70 -3.80 -1.55 -1.74
CA TRP A 70 -2.86 -2.27 -0.87
C TRP A 70 -3.15 -3.78 -0.82
N THR A 71 -4.41 -4.16 -0.66
CA THR A 71 -4.82 -5.57 -0.63
C THR A 71 -4.52 -6.28 -1.95
N THR A 72 -4.75 -5.60 -3.07
CA THR A 72 -4.44 -6.10 -4.42
C THR A 72 -2.93 -6.27 -4.61
N PHE A 73 -2.14 -5.30 -4.17
CA PHE A 73 -0.69 -5.40 -4.13
C PHE A 73 -0.21 -6.61 -3.30
N CYS A 74 -0.73 -6.81 -2.09
CA CYS A 74 -0.39 -7.96 -1.26
C CYS A 74 -0.71 -9.30 -1.97
N LYS A 75 -1.81 -9.35 -2.74
CA LYS A 75 -2.16 -10.53 -3.55
C LYS A 75 -1.13 -10.78 -4.65
N ILE A 76 -0.78 -9.75 -5.43
CA ILE A 76 0.24 -9.85 -6.49
C ILE A 76 1.56 -10.38 -5.92
N MET A 77 2.01 -9.83 -4.80
CA MET A 77 3.25 -10.25 -4.14
C MET A 77 3.17 -11.69 -3.64
N LYS A 78 2.02 -12.08 -3.07
CA LYS A 78 1.79 -13.46 -2.62
C LYS A 78 1.86 -14.47 -3.76
N ASP A 79 1.31 -14.12 -4.93
CA ASP A 79 1.37 -14.97 -6.14
C ASP A 79 2.83 -15.13 -6.64
N ALA A 80 3.68 -14.13 -6.38
CA ALA A 80 5.13 -14.18 -6.61
C ALA A 80 5.93 -14.85 -5.47
N GLY A 81 5.26 -15.37 -4.44
CA GLY A 81 5.90 -16.04 -3.28
C GLY A 81 6.42 -15.11 -2.19
N ILE A 82 6.08 -13.82 -2.23
CA ILE A 82 6.50 -12.82 -1.25
C ILE A 82 5.28 -12.41 -0.41
N THR A 83 5.32 -12.69 0.89
CA THR A 83 4.20 -12.33 1.79
C THR A 83 4.42 -10.95 2.39
N ILE A 84 3.62 -9.99 1.95
CA ILE A 84 3.56 -8.65 2.54
C ILE A 84 2.52 -8.65 3.68
N PRO A 85 2.82 -8.07 4.86
CA PRO A 85 1.85 -7.89 5.93
C PRO A 85 0.58 -7.16 5.45
N ASN A 86 -0.59 -7.61 5.89
CA ASN A 86 -1.88 -6.99 5.56
C ASN A 86 -2.92 -7.19 6.66
N ASP A 87 -2.53 -6.98 7.91
CA ASP A 87 -3.45 -7.19 9.03
C ASP A 87 -4.55 -6.13 9.02
N PRO A 88 -5.81 -6.51 9.34
CA PRO A 88 -6.88 -5.55 9.47
C PRO A 88 -6.65 -4.66 10.70
N VAL A 89 -6.78 -3.34 10.50
CA VAL A 89 -6.75 -2.35 11.57
C VAL A 89 -8.06 -1.58 11.55
N ASN A 90 -8.75 -1.54 12.70
CA ASN A 90 -9.95 -0.74 12.91
C ASN A 90 -9.60 0.46 13.80
N LEU A 91 -9.86 1.68 13.31
CA LEU A 91 -9.58 2.91 14.07
C LEU A 91 -10.58 3.15 15.22
N ASP A 92 -11.74 2.50 15.19
CA ASP A 92 -12.77 2.64 16.22
C ASP A 92 -12.55 1.68 17.40
N ASP A 93 -11.55 0.80 17.33
CA ASP A 93 -11.18 -0.13 18.40
C ASP A 93 -10.38 0.59 19.50
N ALA A 94 -10.65 0.27 20.76
CA ALA A 94 -9.85 0.72 21.91
C ALA A 94 -8.35 0.36 21.76
N ASN A 95 -8.03 -0.71 21.04
CA ASN A 95 -6.67 -1.19 20.79
C ASN A 95 -6.08 -0.71 19.45
N ALA A 96 -6.72 0.24 18.76
CA ALA A 96 -6.29 0.72 17.43
C ALA A 96 -4.81 1.13 17.41
N THR A 97 -4.34 1.88 18.41
CA THR A 97 -2.94 2.31 18.51
C THR A 97 -1.96 1.14 18.56
N THR A 98 -2.29 0.09 19.31
CA THR A 98 -1.46 -1.11 19.42
C THR A 98 -1.44 -1.88 18.09
N ALA A 99 -2.60 -2.01 17.44
CA ALA A 99 -2.70 -2.65 16.13
C ALA A 99 -1.92 -1.89 15.04
N ILE A 100 -1.98 -0.56 15.03
CA ILE A 100 -1.20 0.29 14.12
C ILE A 100 0.30 0.07 14.34
N LYS A 101 0.76 0.12 15.60
CA LYS A 101 2.19 -0.12 15.93
C LYS A 101 2.64 -1.50 15.50
N ALA A 102 1.84 -2.53 15.75
CA ALA A 102 2.16 -3.90 15.35
C ALA A 102 2.29 -4.03 13.82
N MET A 103 1.35 -3.47 13.07
CA MET A 103 1.36 -3.52 11.61
C MET A 103 2.51 -2.69 11.01
N ALA A 104 2.76 -1.49 11.54
CA ALA A 104 3.90 -0.65 11.14
C ALA A 104 5.24 -1.36 11.38
N ASN A 105 5.40 -2.00 12.54
CA ASN A 105 6.59 -2.79 12.84
C ASN A 105 6.79 -3.92 11.83
N LYS A 106 5.73 -4.67 11.48
CA LYS A 106 5.80 -5.73 10.45
C LYS A 106 6.23 -5.18 9.08
N LEU A 107 5.83 -3.97 8.71
CA LEU A 107 6.21 -3.33 7.44
C LEU A 107 7.64 -2.77 7.48
N TRP A 108 8.10 -2.30 8.64
CA TRP A 108 9.49 -1.85 8.81
C TRP A 108 10.45 -3.02 8.78
N THR A 109 10.13 -4.10 9.48
CA THR A 109 10.92 -5.33 9.53
C THR A 109 10.67 -6.27 8.34
N PHE A 110 9.81 -5.88 7.39
CA PHE A 110 9.57 -6.67 6.19
C PHE A 110 10.87 -6.92 5.42
N GLY A 111 11.13 -8.19 5.16
CA GLY A 111 12.36 -8.68 4.54
C GLY A 111 13.34 -9.24 5.57
N MET A 112 13.44 -8.68 6.78
CA MET A 112 14.42 -9.05 7.82
C MET A 112 14.27 -10.52 8.28
N PRO A 113 15.34 -11.16 8.82
CA PRO A 113 15.26 -12.53 9.29
C PRO A 113 14.32 -12.61 10.50
N VAL A 114 13.42 -13.58 10.46
CA VAL A 114 12.27 -13.70 11.38
C VAL A 114 12.67 -14.15 12.79
N ASP A 115 13.91 -14.58 13.02
CA ASP A 115 14.34 -15.10 14.34
C ASP A 115 14.51 -14.01 15.44
N ARG A 116 14.28 -12.73 15.13
CA ARG A 116 14.59 -11.62 16.06
C ARG A 116 13.42 -10.69 16.40
N VAL A 117 12.22 -10.94 15.86
CA VAL A 117 11.00 -10.26 16.31
C VAL A 117 10.33 -11.15 17.35
N ASN A 118 10.78 -11.11 18.60
CA ASN A 118 10.00 -11.69 19.69
C ASN A 118 8.76 -10.82 19.91
N PRO A 119 7.53 -11.32 19.62
CA PRO A 119 6.32 -10.52 19.75
C PRO A 119 6.00 -10.14 21.20
N ASN A 120 6.67 -10.78 22.18
CA ASN A 120 6.38 -10.68 23.60
C ASN A 120 7.45 -9.94 24.42
N ASP A 121 8.55 -9.48 23.80
CA ASP A 121 9.61 -8.75 24.52
C ASP A 121 10.13 -7.53 23.72
N PRO A 122 9.57 -6.33 23.98
CA PRO A 122 10.01 -5.07 23.35
C PRO A 122 11.40 -4.60 23.78
N THR A 123 12.05 -5.27 24.74
CA THR A 123 13.36 -4.89 25.29
C THR A 123 14.51 -5.74 24.76
N ALA A 124 14.23 -6.74 23.92
CA ALA A 124 15.27 -7.52 23.25
C ALA A 124 16.12 -6.59 22.37
N VAL A 125 17.37 -6.40 22.79
CA VAL A 125 18.33 -5.51 22.12
C VAL A 125 18.55 -5.99 20.70
N GLN A 126 18.20 -5.11 19.76
CA GLN A 126 18.43 -5.27 18.33
C GLN A 126 19.95 -5.37 18.08
N PRO A 127 20.43 -6.38 17.34
CA PRO A 127 21.76 -6.30 16.74
C PRO A 127 21.78 -5.09 15.82
N THR A 128 22.72 -4.16 16.01
CA THR A 128 22.84 -3.00 15.12
C THR A 128 23.07 -3.49 13.69
N ILE A 129 22.80 -2.66 12.68
CA ILE A 129 23.07 -3.00 11.27
C ILE A 129 24.49 -3.57 11.09
N ASP A 130 25.41 -3.18 11.98
CA ASP A 130 26.80 -3.58 12.04
C ASP A 130 27.04 -5.08 12.34
N GLU A 131 26.04 -5.83 12.78
CA GLU A 131 26.14 -7.27 13.11
C GLU A 131 25.55 -8.19 12.03
N LEU A 132 24.96 -7.63 10.96
CA LEU A 132 24.46 -8.40 9.83
C LEU A 132 25.56 -8.57 8.77
N SER A 133 25.66 -9.75 8.16
CA SER A 133 26.56 -9.93 7.03
C SER A 133 26.06 -9.12 5.81
N GLU A 134 26.98 -8.69 4.95
CA GLU A 134 26.65 -7.93 3.74
C GLU A 134 25.65 -8.69 2.83
N ASP A 135 25.78 -10.01 2.74
CA ASP A 135 24.91 -10.89 1.95
C ASP A 135 23.47 -10.94 2.49
N GLU A 136 23.30 -10.95 3.82
CA GLU A 136 21.99 -10.90 4.46
C GLU A 136 21.31 -9.54 4.21
N ILE A 137 22.05 -8.45 4.41
CA ILE A 137 21.57 -7.08 4.15
C ILE A 137 21.11 -6.94 2.69
N GLU A 138 21.90 -7.44 1.72
CA GLU A 138 21.55 -7.31 0.31
C GLU A 138 20.30 -8.13 -0.05
N GLN A 139 20.16 -9.34 0.50
CA GLN A 139 18.95 -10.15 0.28
C GLN A 139 17.69 -9.49 0.86
N TYR A 140 17.79 -8.80 2.00
CA TYR A 140 16.66 -8.05 2.58
C TYR A 140 16.28 -6.83 1.76
N ASN A 141 17.30 -6.07 1.36
CA ASN A 141 17.11 -4.94 0.47
C ASN A 141 16.48 -5.39 -0.84
N LYS A 142 16.82 -6.58 -1.35
CA LYS A 142 16.25 -7.13 -2.59
C LYS A 142 14.74 -7.33 -2.51
N GLN A 143 14.20 -7.98 -1.48
CA GLN A 143 12.75 -8.17 -1.36
C GLN A 143 12.00 -6.84 -1.24
N ARG A 144 12.55 -5.91 -0.46
CA ARG A 144 11.96 -4.57 -0.29
C ARG A 144 11.99 -3.76 -1.58
N LYS A 145 13.10 -3.79 -2.32
CA LYS A 145 13.25 -3.18 -3.66
C LYS A 145 12.21 -3.76 -4.62
N ILE A 146 12.06 -5.08 -4.68
CA ILE A 146 11.07 -5.74 -5.54
C ILE A 146 9.64 -5.30 -5.18
N ALA A 147 9.29 -5.31 -3.89
CA ALA A 147 7.98 -4.89 -3.41
C ALA A 147 7.65 -3.45 -3.82
N LEU A 148 8.59 -2.52 -3.66
CA LEU A 148 8.39 -1.12 -4.04
C LEU A 148 8.30 -0.94 -5.57
N SER A 149 9.08 -1.69 -6.34
CA SER A 149 9.00 -1.67 -7.81
C SER A 149 7.62 -2.12 -8.30
N VAL A 150 7.11 -3.24 -7.79
CA VAL A 150 5.79 -3.77 -8.17
C VAL A 150 4.67 -2.84 -7.73
N LEU A 151 4.76 -2.26 -6.52
CA LEU A 151 3.78 -1.28 -6.05
C LEU A 151 3.76 -0.02 -6.93
N THR A 152 4.95 0.43 -7.35
CA THR A 152 5.08 1.58 -8.26
C THR A 152 4.48 1.28 -9.63
N GLU A 153 4.76 0.11 -10.20
CA GLU A 153 4.17 -0.33 -11.46
C GLU A 153 2.63 -0.39 -11.39
N LEU A 154 2.08 -0.97 -10.33
CA LEU A 154 0.63 -0.98 -10.09
C LEU A 154 0.05 0.44 -10.06
N CYS A 155 0.70 1.36 -9.34
CA CYS A 155 0.25 2.76 -9.25
C CYS A 155 0.36 3.50 -10.58
N ASP A 156 1.42 3.25 -11.36
CA ASP A 156 1.61 3.82 -12.69
C ASP A 156 0.52 3.37 -13.66
N SER A 157 0.20 2.07 -13.70
CA SER A 157 -0.93 1.52 -14.46
C SER A 157 -2.26 2.15 -14.03
N MET A 158 -2.49 2.29 -12.72
CA MET A 158 -3.71 2.94 -12.22
C MET A 158 -3.82 4.40 -12.65
N VAL A 159 -2.74 5.17 -12.61
CA VAL A 159 -2.72 6.56 -13.09
C VAL A 159 -3.09 6.62 -14.57
N TRP A 160 -2.56 5.70 -15.38
CA TRP A 160 -2.90 5.62 -16.80
C TRP A 160 -4.40 5.36 -17.03
N TRP A 161 -4.97 4.37 -16.35
CA TRP A 161 -6.40 4.05 -16.46
C TRP A 161 -7.30 5.17 -15.91
N THR A 162 -6.91 5.82 -14.81
CA THR A 162 -7.63 6.99 -14.27
C THR A 162 -7.73 8.09 -15.32
N GLN A 163 -6.65 8.41 -16.04
CA GLN A 163 -6.69 9.42 -17.09
C GLN A 163 -7.67 9.05 -18.21
N ARG A 164 -7.82 7.76 -18.50
CA ARG A 164 -8.73 7.26 -19.54
C ARG A 164 -10.20 7.31 -19.14
N TYR A 165 -10.51 7.05 -17.87
CA TYR A 165 -11.88 6.91 -17.36
C TYR A 165 -12.40 8.13 -16.60
N LYS A 166 -11.57 9.16 -16.40
CA LYS A 166 -11.98 10.39 -15.74
C LYS A 166 -13.18 11.02 -16.46
N LYS A 167 -14.25 11.29 -15.71
CA LYS A 167 -15.45 11.94 -16.27
C LYS A 167 -15.12 13.37 -16.69
N PRO A 168 -15.66 13.85 -17.82
CA PRO A 168 -15.53 15.25 -18.19
C PRO A 168 -16.17 16.13 -17.11
N ARG A 169 -15.42 17.13 -16.63
CA ARG A 169 -15.91 18.07 -15.61
C ARG A 169 -17.03 18.91 -16.21
N ASN A 170 -18.18 18.98 -15.53
CA ASN A 170 -19.35 19.69 -16.03
C ASN A 170 -19.06 21.21 -16.05
N PRO A 171 -19.16 21.92 -17.20
CA PRO A 171 -18.79 23.34 -17.29
C PRO A 171 -19.58 24.28 -16.36
N LYS A 172 -20.73 23.82 -15.84
CA LYS A 172 -21.64 24.62 -14.99
C LYS A 172 -21.20 24.77 -13.53
N GLU A 173 -20.18 24.03 -13.08
CA GLU A 173 -19.65 24.09 -11.71
C GLU A 173 -18.60 25.20 -11.50
N LYS A 174 -18.41 26.09 -12.48
CA LYS A 174 -17.48 27.23 -12.42
C LYS A 174 -18.13 28.56 -12.03
N LYS A 175 -19.38 28.55 -11.55
CA LYS A 175 -20.06 29.77 -11.07
C LYS A 175 -20.11 29.81 -9.56
#